data_AF-A0A5R9FU73-F1
#
_entry.id   AF-A0A5R9FU73-F1
#
_cell.length_a   1.000
_cell.length_b   1.000
_cell.length_c   1.000
_cell.angle_alpha   90.00
_cell.angle_beta   90.00
_cell.angle_gamma   90.00
#
_symmetry.space_group_name_H-M   'P 1'
#
loop_
_entity.id
_entity.type
_entity.pdbx_description
1 polymer ?
#
loop_
_entity_poly.entity_id
_entity_poly.type
_entity_poly.pdbx_seq_one_letter_code
_entity_poly.pdbx_strand_id
1 'polypeptide(L)' 'MAICDEFGISQVTAKRVLTELRKEGLAAMYPGVGTFVTELPQPEG' A
#
# COMPACT_ATOMS: atom_id res chain seq x y z
N MET A 1 14.16 4.31 1.40
CA MET A 1 12.83 4.17 0.72
C MET A 1 11.89 4.95 1.59
N ALA A 2 11.16 5.95 1.07
CA ALA A 2 10.48 6.95 1.90
C ALA A 2 9.70 6.36 3.09
N ILE A 3 8.92 5.28 2.87
CA ILE A 3 8.16 4.59 3.93
C ILE A 3 9.05 3.96 5.02
N CYS A 4 10.20 3.40 4.68
CA CYS A 4 11.12 2.87 5.70
C CYS A 4 11.70 3.99 6.56
N ASP A 5 12.06 5.10 5.92
CA ASP A 5 12.72 6.22 6.58
C ASP A 5 11.74 7.01 7.46
N GLU A 6 10.49 7.16 7.00
CA GLU A 6 9.40 7.83 7.72
C GLU A 6 8.91 7.04 8.95
N PHE A 7 8.77 5.71 8.83
CA PHE A 7 8.20 4.87 9.89
C PHE A 7 9.25 4.07 10.68
N GLY A 8 10.53 4.12 10.32
CA GLY A 8 11.60 3.36 10.97
C GLY A 8 11.47 1.85 10.82
N ILE A 9 10.90 1.38 9.70
CA ILE A 9 10.61 -0.04 9.47
C ILE A 9 11.51 -0.69 8.43
N SER A 10 11.65 -2.02 8.50
CA SER A 10 12.38 -2.78 7.48
C SER A 10 11.70 -2.72 6.11
N GLN A 11 12.47 -2.89 5.04
CA GLN A 11 11.94 -2.99 3.67
C GLN A 11 10.95 -4.15 3.50
N VAL A 12 11.16 -5.27 4.20
CA VAL A 12 10.25 -6.42 4.18
C VAL A 12 8.90 -6.04 4.79
N THR A 13 8.90 -5.33 5.92
CA THR A 13 7.70 -4.83 6.59
C THR A 13 6.93 -3.88 5.68
N ALA A 14 7.61 -2.90 5.08
CA ALA A 14 6.96 -1.93 4.21
C ALA A 14 6.33 -2.57 2.97
N LYS A 15 7.02 -3.53 2.34
CA LYS A 15 6.46 -4.32 1.22
C LYS A 15 5.23 -5.11 1.64
N ARG A 16 5.23 -5.68 2.85
CA ARG A 16 4.07 -6.40 3.39
C ARG A 16 2.87 -5.46 3.58
N VAL A 17 3.07 -4.30 4.20
CA VAL A 17 2.01 -3.28 4.38
C VAL A 17 1.39 -2.87 3.04
N LEU A 18 2.20 -2.51 2.05
CA LEU A 18 1.71 -2.16 0.72
C LEU A 18 1.00 -3.34 0.03
N THR A 19 1.35 -4.58 0.36
CA THR A 19 0.67 -5.76 -0.16
C THR A 19 -0.71 -5.95 0.48
N GLU A 20 -0.82 -5.78 1.79
CA GLU A 20 -2.11 -5.88 2.47
C GLU A 20 -3.06 -4.74 2.05
N LEU A 21 -2.58 -3.50 1.96
CA LEU A 21 -3.38 -2.38 1.43
C LEU A 21 -3.94 -2.65 0.02
N ARG A 22 -3.16 -3.33 -0.84
CA ARG A 22 -3.63 -3.73 -2.18
C ARG A 22 -4.67 -4.85 -2.12
N LYS A 23 -4.51 -5.82 -1.22
CA LYS A 23 -5.50 -6.89 -1.03
C LYS A 23 -6.83 -6.36 -0.51
N GLU A 24 -6.78 -5.35 0.36
CA GLU A 24 -7.97 -4.67 0.90
C GLU A 24 -8.60 -3.68 -0.10
N GLY A 25 -8.00 -3.51 -1.29
CA GLY A 25 -8.52 -2.58 -2.30
C GLY A 25 -8.33 -1.11 -1.93
N LEU A 26 -7.41 -0.79 -1.02
CA LEU A 26 -7.07 0.57 -0.56
C LEU A 26 -5.93 1.19 -1.37
N ALA A 27 -5.19 0.37 -2.11
CA ALA A 27 -4.15 0.84 -3.02
C ALA A 27 -4.05 -0.06 -4.27
N ALA A 28 -3.47 0.47 -5.34
CA ALA A 28 -3.17 -0.26 -6.57
C ALA A 28 -1.71 -0.05 -7.00
N MET A 29 -1.06 -1.10 -7.51
CA MET A 29 0.28 -1.02 -8.09
C MET A 29 0.19 -0.99 -9.62
N TYR A 30 0.81 0.01 -10.23
CA TYR A 30 0.99 0.11 -11.67
C TYR A 30 2.47 -0.16 -11.99
N PRO A 31 2.80 -1.27 -12.69
CA PRO A 31 4.17 -1.62 -13.04
C PRO A 31 4.91 -0.48 -13.73
N GLY A 32 6.13 -0.17 -13.27
CA GLY A 32 6.94 0.93 -13.81
C GLY A 32 6.53 2.33 -13.37
N VAL A 33 5.40 2.49 -12.65
CA VAL A 33 4.89 3.81 -12.22
C VAL A 33 4.89 3.93 -10.69
N GLY A 34 4.38 2.93 -9.96
CA GLY A 34 4.37 2.94 -8.50
C GLY A 34 3.06 2.45 -7.88
N THR A 35 2.83 2.83 -6.63
CA THR A 35 1.62 2.50 -5.86
C THR A 35 0.80 3.76 -5.60
N PHE A 36 -0.50 3.69 -5.83
CA PHE A 36 -1.44 4.80 -5.70
C PHE A 36 -2.63 4.39 -4.84
N VAL A 37 -3.27 5.37 -4.21
CA VAL A 37 -4.49 5.19 -3.42
C VAL A 37 -5.68 4.97 -4.35
N THR A 38 -6.64 4.14 -3.94
CA THR A 38 -7.89 3.87 -4.66
C THR A 38 -9.09 4.48 -3.93
N GLU A 39 -10.27 4.42 -4.55
CA GLU A 39 -11.51 4.74 -3.86
C GLU A 39 -11.74 3.75 -2.70
N LEU A 40 -12.29 4.26 -1.59
CA LEU A 40 -12.62 3.40 -0.46
C LEU A 40 -13.69 2.38 -0.86
N PRO A 41 -13.58 1.12 -0.42
CA PRO A 41 -14.64 0.14 -0.57
C PRO A 41 -15.94 0.71 0.00
N GLN A 42 -17.05 0.59 -0.74
CA GLN A 42 -18.35 0.93 -0.17
C GLN A 42 -18.62 -0.03 1.00
N PRO A 43 -18.99 0.49 2.18
CA PRO A 43 -19.39 -0.36 3.29
C PRO A 43 -20.59 -1.21 2.86
N GLU A 44 -20.54 -2.51 3.15
CA GLU A 44 -21.69 -3.39 2.95
C GLU A 44 -22.78 -2.93 3.91
N GLY A 45 -23.89 -2.42 3.35
CA GLY A 45 -25.04 -1.92 4.09
C GLY A 45 -25.88 -3.03 4.72
#